data_AF-A0A7C9D429-F1
#
_entry.id   AF-A0A7C9D429-F1
#
_cell.length_a   1.000
_cell.length_b   1.000
_cell.length_c   1.000
_cell.angle_alpha   90.00
_cell.angle_beta   90.00
_cell.angle_gamma   90.00
#
_symmetry.space_group_name_H-M   'P 1'
#
loop_
_entity.id
_entity.type
_entity.pdbx_description
1 polymer ?
#
loop_
_entity_poly.entity_id
_entity_poly.type
_entity_poly.pdbx_seq_one_letter_code
_entity_poly.pdbx_strand_id
1 'polypeptide(L)'
;YSRFRFKLPPGPKPWPVLGNIYDIKPVRFRCFYEWAQVYGPILSFRLGSKLNVVVSNAELARQVLKEHDQNLADRHRSRSSARFSKDGKDLIWADYGPHYVKVRKACTLELFTQKRLEALRPIREDEVTAMIESIFKDSTNAGKIVSNFCNFAVVSSKLYV
;
A
#
# COMPACT_ATOMS: atom_id res chain seq x y z
N TYR A 1 -9.00 -14.78 -26.41
CA TYR A 1 -7.82 -13.91 -26.14
C TYR A 1 -8.18 -12.48 -26.49
N SER A 2 -8.32 -11.59 -25.50
CA SER A 2 -8.57 -10.16 -25.77
C SER A 2 -7.30 -9.52 -26.34
N ARG A 3 -7.30 -9.25 -27.64
CA ARG A 3 -6.24 -8.52 -28.35
C ARG A 3 -6.46 -7.05 -28.03
N PHE A 4 -5.70 -6.51 -27.08
CA PHE A 4 -5.75 -5.08 -26.79
C PHE A 4 -5.40 -4.31 -28.07
N ARG A 5 -6.18 -3.26 -28.37
CA ARG A 5 -5.95 -2.38 -29.54
C ARG A 5 -4.62 -1.61 -29.47
N PHE A 6 -4.01 -1.54 -28.28
CA PHE A 6 -2.74 -0.86 -28.03
C PHE A 6 -1.64 -1.87 -27.69
N LYS A 7 -0.41 -1.58 -28.13
CA LYS A 7 0.78 -2.34 -27.74
C LYS A 7 0.99 -2.13 -26.23
N LEU A 8 0.88 -3.21 -25.46
CA LEU A 8 1.15 -3.17 -24.03
C LEU A 8 2.66 -3.11 -23.76
N PRO A 9 3.08 -2.59 -22.61
CA PRO A 9 4.44 -2.75 -22.12
C PRO A 9 4.83 -4.24 -22.05
N PRO A 10 6.12 -4.57 -22.23
CA PRO A 10 6.61 -5.94 -22.12
C PRO A 10 6.32 -6.55 -20.74
N GLY A 11 6.35 -7.87 -20.63
CA GLY A 11 6.15 -8.54 -19.34
C GLY A 11 5.96 -10.05 -19.44
N PRO A 12 5.84 -10.73 -18.29
CA PRO A 12 5.72 -12.18 -18.24
C PRO A 12 4.45 -12.65 -18.96
N LYS A 13 4.57 -13.74 -19.74
CA LYS A 13 3.46 -14.28 -20.51
C LYS A 13 2.37 -14.80 -19.57
N PRO A 14 1.13 -14.29 -19.63
CA PRO A 14 0.07 -14.69 -18.72
C PRO A 14 -0.48 -16.08 -19.06
N TRP A 15 -0.80 -16.87 -18.05
CA TRP A 15 -1.57 -18.11 -18.20
C TRP A 15 -3.03 -17.81 -18.57
N PRO A 16 -3.70 -18.70 -19.33
CA PRO A 16 -5.14 -18.61 -19.56
C PRO A 16 -5.90 -18.55 -18.22
N VAL A 17 -6.88 -17.65 -18.12
CA VAL A 17 -7.75 -17.41 -16.94
C VAL A 17 -7.03 -16.84 -15.71
N LEU A 18 -5.92 -17.43 -15.28
CA LEU A 18 -5.22 -17.10 -14.03
C LEU A 18 -4.21 -15.96 -14.17
N GLY A 19 -3.74 -15.67 -15.38
CA GLY A 19 -2.72 -14.65 -15.59
C GLY A 19 -1.37 -15.07 -15.01
N ASN A 20 -0.74 -14.20 -14.24
CA ASN A 20 0.59 -14.38 -13.65
C ASN A 20 0.52 -14.61 -12.13
N ILE A 21 -0.61 -15.06 -11.60
CA ILE A 21 -0.78 -15.25 -10.14
C ILE A 21 0.30 -16.19 -9.57
N TYR A 22 0.63 -17.27 -10.28
CA TYR A 22 1.65 -18.23 -9.84
C TYR A 22 3.09 -17.74 -10.03
N ASP A 23 3.30 -16.77 -10.90
CA ASP A 23 4.64 -16.23 -11.15
C ASP A 23 5.06 -15.22 -10.06
N ILE A 24 4.10 -14.75 -9.25
CA ILE A 24 4.33 -13.74 -8.21
C ILE A 24 4.85 -14.41 -6.94
N LYS A 25 6.09 -14.07 -6.58
CA LYS A 25 6.70 -14.52 -5.32
C LYS A 25 6.03 -13.84 -4.10
N PRO A 26 6.07 -14.46 -2.90
CA PRO A 26 5.45 -13.91 -1.68
C PRO A 26 5.86 -12.47 -1.37
N VAL A 27 7.13 -12.14 -1.60
CA VAL A 27 7.65 -10.76 -1.47
C VAL A 27 7.46 -10.02 -2.80
N ARG A 28 6.29 -9.40 -2.95
CA ARG A 28 5.86 -8.74 -4.21
C ARG A 28 6.83 -7.68 -4.71
N PHE A 29 7.32 -6.80 -3.84
CA PHE A 29 8.26 -5.73 -4.24
C PHE A 29 9.55 -6.29 -4.84
N ARG A 30 10.11 -7.35 -4.24
CA ARG A 30 11.29 -8.03 -4.78
C ARG A 30 10.98 -8.72 -6.11
N CYS A 31 9.83 -9.39 -6.22
CA CYS A 31 9.40 -10.01 -7.46
C CYS A 31 9.31 -9.01 -8.61
N PHE A 32 8.69 -7.85 -8.37
CA PHE A 32 8.52 -6.82 -9.38
C PHE A 32 9.84 -6.13 -9.74
N TYR A 33 10.75 -5.98 -8.77
CA TYR A 33 12.10 -5.52 -9.03
C TYR A 33 12.86 -6.49 -9.94
N GLU A 34 12.83 -7.80 -9.65
CA GLU A 34 13.45 -8.83 -10.49
C GLU A 34 12.85 -8.83 -11.90
N TRP A 35 11.53 -8.63 -12.04
CA TRP A 35 10.91 -8.47 -13.36
C TRP A 35 11.32 -7.18 -14.07
N ALA A 36 11.49 -6.08 -13.35
CA ALA A 36 11.95 -4.82 -13.94
C ALA A 36 13.37 -4.93 -14.53
N GLN A 37 14.24 -5.75 -13.92
CA GLN A 37 15.57 -6.04 -14.47
C GLN A 37 15.50 -6.82 -15.80
N VAL A 38 14.47 -7.64 -15.99
CA VAL A 38 14.33 -8.50 -17.19
C VAL A 38 13.54 -7.81 -18.31
N TYR A 39 12.42 -7.17 -17.97
CA TYR A 39 11.47 -6.60 -18.94
C TYR A 39 11.62 -5.09 -19.11
N GLY A 40 12.41 -4.43 -18.24
CA GLY A 40 12.65 -3.00 -18.27
C GLY A 40 11.82 -2.20 -17.27
N PRO A 41 11.96 -0.86 -17.30
CA PRO A 41 11.46 0.02 -16.25
C PRO A 41 9.93 0.15 -16.19
N ILE A 42 9.25 -0.22 -17.28
CA ILE A 42 7.79 -0.31 -17.38
C ILE A 42 7.42 -1.70 -17.88
N LEU A 43 6.62 -2.42 -17.09
CA LEU A 43 6.21 -3.77 -17.44
C LEU A 43 4.74 -4.00 -17.12
N SER A 44 4.12 -4.94 -17.84
CA SER A 44 2.72 -5.30 -17.65
C SER A 44 2.55 -6.79 -17.31
N PHE A 45 1.61 -7.10 -16.43
CA PHE A 45 1.28 -8.46 -16.04
C PHE A 45 -0.21 -8.59 -15.71
N ARG A 46 -0.73 -9.81 -15.62
CA ARG A 46 -2.15 -10.04 -15.31
C ARG A 46 -2.33 -10.71 -13.96
N LEU A 47 -3.28 -10.23 -13.17
CA LEU A 47 -3.80 -10.92 -11.99
C LEU A 47 -5.20 -11.42 -12.32
N GLY A 48 -5.31 -12.71 -12.66
CA GLY A 48 -6.53 -13.25 -13.25
C GLY A 48 -6.88 -12.53 -14.56
N SER A 49 -8.05 -11.89 -14.59
CA SER A 49 -8.51 -11.11 -15.74
C SER A 49 -8.02 -9.65 -15.75
N LYS A 50 -7.46 -9.16 -14.65
CA LYS A 50 -7.08 -7.74 -14.48
C LYS A 50 -5.65 -7.48 -14.96
N LEU A 51 -5.49 -6.48 -15.81
CA LEU A 51 -4.19 -5.99 -16.27
C LEU A 51 -3.60 -5.05 -15.21
N ASN A 52 -2.33 -5.24 -14.90
CA ASN A 52 -1.57 -4.39 -13.98
C ASN A 52 -0.30 -3.93 -14.69
N VAL A 53 0.15 -2.73 -14.34
CA VAL A 53 1.39 -2.12 -14.86
C VAL A 53 2.26 -1.76 -13.67
N VAL A 54 3.54 -2.11 -13.75
CA VAL A 54 4.56 -1.72 -12.78
C VAL A 54 5.47 -0.71 -13.43
N VAL A 55 5.76 0.34 -12.65
CA VAL A 55 6.70 1.38 -12.99
C VAL A 55 7.82 1.36 -11.95
N SER A 56 9.07 1.32 -12.41
CA SER A 56 10.25 1.13 -11.56
C SER A 56 11.35 2.18 -11.78
N ASN A 57 11.06 3.24 -12.53
CA ASN A 57 11.94 4.40 -12.71
C ASN A 57 11.29 5.65 -12.07
N ALA A 58 12.11 6.51 -11.45
CA ALA A 58 11.70 7.79 -10.87
C ALA A 58 11.06 8.73 -11.89
N GLU A 59 11.59 8.80 -13.11
CA GLU A 59 11.02 9.67 -14.17
C GLU A 59 9.61 9.24 -14.54
N LEU A 60 9.40 7.93 -14.74
CA LEU A 60 8.09 7.37 -15.04
C LEU A 60 7.14 7.49 -13.84
N ALA A 61 7.64 7.31 -12.61
CA ALA A 61 6.85 7.53 -11.41
C ALA A 61 6.37 8.98 -11.32
N ARG A 62 7.22 9.95 -11.68
CA ARG A 62 6.83 11.38 -11.77
C ARG A 62 5.74 11.60 -12.82
N GLN A 63 5.83 10.96 -13.98
CA GLN A 63 4.79 11.05 -15.01
C GLN A 63 3.45 10.52 -14.49
N VAL A 64 3.46 9.35 -13.83
CA VAL A 64 2.25 8.71 -13.30
C VAL A 64 1.64 9.46 -12.11
N LEU A 65 2.48 9.90 -11.16
CA LEU A 65 2.04 10.44 -9.88
C LEU A 65 1.89 11.96 -9.86
N LYS A 66 2.37 12.67 -10.89
CA LYS A 66 2.31 14.14 -10.95
C LYS A 66 1.79 14.67 -12.28
N GLU A 67 2.26 14.18 -13.42
CA GLU A 67 1.84 14.74 -14.72
C GLU A 67 0.49 14.23 -15.19
N HIS A 68 0.19 12.96 -14.89
CA HIS A 68 -1.05 12.28 -15.24
C HIS A 68 -1.83 11.83 -13.99
N ASP A 69 -1.59 12.48 -12.85
CA ASP A 69 -2.16 12.12 -11.57
C ASP A 69 -3.69 12.11 -11.59
N GLN A 70 -4.34 13.11 -12.20
CA GLN A 70 -5.80 13.18 -12.27
C GLN A 70 -6.44 11.99 -12.99
N ASN A 71 -5.79 11.45 -14.02
CA ASN A 71 -6.29 10.31 -14.79
C ASN A 71 -5.97 8.96 -14.14
N LEU A 72 -4.98 8.92 -13.25
CA LEU A 72 -4.44 7.71 -12.64
C LEU A 72 -4.62 7.67 -11.11
N ALA A 73 -5.33 8.65 -10.53
CA ALA A 73 -5.54 8.78 -9.09
C ALA A 73 -6.63 7.84 -8.56
N ASP A 74 -7.48 7.29 -9.43
CA ASP A 74 -8.53 6.36 -9.05
C ASP A 74 -7.95 5.05 -8.52
N ARG A 75 -8.58 4.52 -7.47
CA ARG A 75 -8.03 3.39 -6.74
C ARG A 75 -8.77 2.11 -7.09
N HIS A 76 -8.02 1.12 -7.56
CA HIS A 76 -8.59 -0.19 -7.81
C HIS A 76 -9.07 -0.84 -6.51
N ARG A 77 -10.37 -1.15 -6.43
CA ARG A 77 -10.99 -1.79 -5.28
C ARG A 77 -11.28 -3.28 -5.57
N SER A 78 -10.67 -4.16 -4.78
CA SER A 78 -11.11 -5.54 -4.63
C SER A 78 -12.43 -5.61 -3.85
N ARG A 79 -13.16 -6.74 -3.91
CA ARG A 79 -14.42 -6.92 -3.17
C ARG A 79 -14.27 -6.66 -1.66
N SER A 80 -13.16 -7.08 -1.05
CA SER A 80 -12.89 -6.84 0.36
C SER A 80 -12.65 -5.36 0.64
N SER A 81 -11.82 -4.70 -0.16
CA SER A 81 -11.56 -3.26 0.00
C SER A 81 -12.79 -2.40 -0.26
N ALA A 82 -13.65 -2.78 -1.23
CA ALA A 82 -14.91 -2.12 -1.50
C ALA A 82 -15.86 -2.21 -0.29
N ARG A 83 -16.00 -3.40 0.30
CA ARG A 83 -16.80 -3.58 1.52
C ARG A 83 -16.26 -2.77 2.71
N PHE A 84 -14.94 -2.78 2.92
CA PHE A 84 -14.30 -2.02 4.00
C PHE A 84 -14.46 -0.51 3.83
N SER A 85 -14.28 0.00 2.61
CA SER A 85 -14.37 1.42 2.26
C SER A 85 -15.80 1.93 2.07
N LYS A 86 -16.82 1.06 2.17
CA LYS A 86 -18.19 1.36 1.75
C LYS A 86 -18.24 1.93 0.33
N ASP A 87 -17.54 1.25 -0.58
CA ASP A 87 -17.38 1.61 -1.98
C ASP A 87 -16.66 2.94 -2.21
N GLY A 88 -15.55 3.17 -1.51
CA GLY A 88 -14.70 4.36 -1.71
C GLY A 88 -15.25 5.62 -1.04
N LYS A 89 -15.99 5.46 0.06
CA LYS A 89 -16.48 6.57 0.89
C LYS A 89 -15.51 6.95 2.02
N ASP A 90 -14.39 6.25 2.14
CA ASP A 90 -13.30 6.55 3.06
C ASP A 90 -12.25 7.46 2.41
N LEU A 91 -11.17 7.80 3.14
CA LEU A 91 -10.06 8.59 2.59
C LEU A 91 -9.10 7.75 1.73
N ILE A 92 -8.94 6.46 2.05
CA ILE A 92 -7.87 5.61 1.49
C ILE A 92 -8.31 4.95 0.19
N TRP A 93 -9.58 4.59 -0.01
CA TRP A 93 -10.05 3.97 -1.24
C TRP A 93 -11.04 4.82 -2.04
N ALA A 94 -11.19 6.11 -1.70
CA ALA A 94 -11.93 7.04 -2.52
C ALA A 94 -11.23 7.32 -3.85
N ASP A 95 -12.06 7.36 -4.91
CA ASP A 95 -11.67 7.84 -6.23
C ASP A 95 -11.50 9.36 -6.23
N TYR A 96 -10.71 9.88 -7.17
CA TYR A 96 -10.43 11.31 -7.19
C TYR A 96 -11.68 12.10 -7.55
N GLY A 97 -12.05 13.06 -6.71
CA GLY A 97 -13.24 13.87 -6.93
C GLY A 97 -13.60 14.75 -5.73
N PRO A 98 -14.75 15.45 -5.79
CA PRO A 98 -15.16 16.38 -4.74
C PRO A 98 -15.22 15.75 -3.35
N HIS A 99 -15.66 14.49 -3.27
CA HIS A 99 -15.71 13.74 -2.02
C HIS A 99 -14.31 13.54 -1.42
N TYR A 100 -13.36 13.01 -2.20
CA TYR A 100 -11.98 12.81 -1.77
C TYR A 100 -11.32 14.11 -1.30
N VAL A 101 -11.48 15.20 -2.06
CA VAL A 101 -10.92 16.52 -1.71
C VAL A 101 -11.47 17.01 -0.37
N LYS A 102 -12.78 16.86 -0.13
CA LYS A 102 -13.42 17.26 1.14
C LYS A 102 -12.89 16.46 2.32
N VAL A 103 -12.86 15.14 2.22
CA VAL A 103 -12.39 14.26 3.32
C VAL A 103 -10.90 14.48 3.58
N ARG A 104 -10.08 14.61 2.53
CA ARG A 104 -8.65 14.90 2.66
C ARG A 104 -8.42 16.22 3.38
N LYS A 105 -9.15 17.28 3.01
CA LYS A 105 -9.06 18.58 3.67
C LYS A 105 -9.43 18.50 5.16
N ALA A 106 -10.51 17.79 5.49
CA ALA A 106 -10.92 17.59 6.88
C ALA A 106 -9.84 16.86 7.69
N CYS A 107 -9.30 15.75 7.17
CA CYS A 107 -8.22 15.01 7.83
C CYS A 107 -6.95 15.84 7.98
N THR A 108 -6.56 16.59 6.95
CA THR A 108 -5.37 17.45 7.03
C THR A 108 -5.52 18.49 8.13
N LEU A 109 -6.66 19.20 8.20
CA LEU A 109 -6.88 20.26 9.19
C LEU A 109 -6.97 19.73 10.62
N GLU A 110 -7.71 18.64 10.82
CA GLU A 110 -8.01 18.14 12.16
C GLU A 110 -6.96 17.20 12.74
N LEU A 111 -6.23 16.46 11.89
CA LEU A 111 -5.32 15.40 12.35
C LEU A 111 -3.85 15.69 12.04
N PHE A 112 -3.57 16.26 10.86
CA PHE A 112 -2.20 16.34 10.34
C PHE A 112 -1.63 17.77 10.32
N THR A 113 -2.26 18.72 10.99
CA THR A 113 -1.66 20.05 11.20
C THR A 113 -0.61 19.99 12.30
N GLN A 114 0.43 20.82 12.17
CA GLN A 114 1.50 20.93 13.17
C GLN A 114 0.95 21.15 14.59
N LYS A 115 -0.01 22.07 14.74
CA LYS A 115 -0.68 22.35 16.02
C LYS A 115 -1.36 21.11 16.61
N ARG A 116 -2.03 20.30 15.78
CA ARG A 116 -2.70 19.08 16.23
C ARG A 116 -1.69 17.99 16.60
N LEU A 117 -0.61 17.86 15.83
CA LEU A 117 0.47 16.91 16.12
C LEU A 117 1.19 17.23 17.45
N GLU A 118 1.38 18.51 17.76
CA GLU A 118 1.94 18.98 19.03
C GLU A 118 0.96 18.75 20.18
N ALA A 119 -0.33 19.06 20.00
CA ALA A 119 -1.35 18.80 21.02
C ALA A 119 -1.50 17.30 21.35
N LEU A 120 -1.30 16.42 20.36
CA LEU A 120 -1.35 14.96 20.52
C LEU A 120 0.01 14.35 20.92
N ARG A 121 1.05 15.16 21.10
CA ARG A 121 2.37 14.70 21.53
C ARG A 121 2.37 14.00 22.89
N PRO A 122 1.80 14.56 23.98
CA PRO A 122 1.86 13.91 25.30
C PRO A 122 1.21 12.53 25.28
N ILE A 123 0.06 12.38 24.61
CA ILE A 123 -0.62 11.08 24.46
C ILE A 123 0.30 10.05 23.78
N ARG A 124 1.03 10.44 22.73
CA ARG A 124 1.97 9.54 22.05
C ARG A 124 3.15 9.16 22.95
N GLU A 125 3.65 10.09 23.76
CA GLU A 125 4.74 9.84 24.71
C GLU A 125 4.29 8.89 25.83
N ASP A 126 3.06 9.05 26.33
CA ASP A 126 2.46 8.16 27.33
C ASP A 126 2.26 6.73 26.78
N GLU A 127 1.69 6.58 25.58
CA GLU A 127 1.48 5.27 24.95
C GLU A 127 2.80 4.55 24.65
N VAL A 128 3.85 5.28 24.24
CA VAL A 128 5.19 4.72 24.05
C VAL A 128 5.78 4.26 25.38
N THR A 129 5.62 5.05 26.44
CA THR A 129 6.10 4.69 27.78
C THR A 129 5.40 3.45 28.30
N ALA A 130 4.07 3.37 28.17
CA ALA A 130 3.27 2.20 28.53
C ALA A 130 3.70 0.95 27.76
N MET A 131 4.00 1.08 26.45
CA MET A 131 4.51 -0.02 25.64
C MET A 131 5.87 -0.51 26.14
N ILE A 132 6.79 0.40 26.47
CA ILE A 132 8.13 0.04 27.00
C ILE A 132 8.00 -0.67 28.35
N GLU A 133 7.15 -0.18 29.24
CA GLU A 133 6.91 -0.82 30.54
C GLU A 133 6.31 -2.23 30.39
N SER A 134 5.37 -2.41 29.46
CA SER A 134 4.80 -3.73 29.16
C SER A 134 5.88 -4.71 28.71
N ILE A 135 6.73 -4.29 27.76
CA ILE A 135 7.83 -5.12 27.24
C ILE A 135 8.82 -5.46 28.37
N PHE A 136 9.14 -4.49 29.23
CA PHE A 136 10.05 -4.71 30.35
C PHE A 136 9.49 -5.73 31.34
N LYS A 137 8.21 -5.58 31.75
CA LYS A 137 7.53 -6.52 32.66
C LYS A 137 7.51 -7.94 32.09
N ASP A 138 7.16 -8.09 30.82
CA ASP A 138 7.14 -9.40 30.14
C ASP A 138 8.54 -10.03 30.08
N SER A 139 9.58 -9.21 29.87
CA SER A 139 10.98 -9.66 29.83
C SER A 139 11.50 -10.08 31.20
N THR A 140 11.09 -9.39 32.28
CA THR A 140 11.52 -9.72 33.66
C THR A 140 10.77 -10.89 34.29
N ASN A 141 9.58 -11.23 33.78
CA ASN A 141 8.79 -12.39 34.22
C ASN A 141 9.29 -13.70 33.58
N ALA A 142 10.62 -13.85 33.42
CA ALA A 142 11.33 -14.95 32.79
C ALA A 142 11.25 -16.31 33.53
N GLY A 143 10.05 -16.69 33.98
CA GLY A 143 9.67 -18.04 34.40
C GLY A 143 8.53 -18.63 33.57
N LYS A 144 7.92 -17.88 32.63
CA LYS A 144 6.98 -18.42 31.66
C LYS A 144 7.45 -18.07 30.26
N ILE A 145 8.13 -19.01 29.63
CA ILE A 145 8.28 -19.07 28.18
C ILE A 145 6.84 -19.21 27.63
N VAL A 146 6.19 -18.08 27.39
CA VAL A 146 4.89 -18.09 26.73
C VAL A 146 5.17 -18.16 25.24
N SER A 147 4.90 -19.34 24.70
CA SER A 147 4.70 -19.68 23.30
C SER A 147 3.54 -18.91 22.63
N ASN A 148 3.36 -17.62 22.95
CA ASN A 148 2.42 -16.71 22.30
C ASN A 148 3.19 -15.52 21.72
N PHE A 149 4.11 -15.79 20.81
CA PHE A 149 4.67 -14.78 19.88
C PHE A 149 3.69 -14.51 18.71
N CYS A 150 2.38 -14.47 19.00
CA CYS A 150 1.37 -14.07 18.04
C CYS A 150 0.73 -12.76 18.53
N ASN A 151 0.97 -11.69 17.75
CA ASN A 151 0.25 -10.41 17.72
C ASN A 151 0.89 -9.17 18.37
N PHE A 152 2.22 -9.08 18.46
CA PHE A 152 2.87 -7.75 18.37
C PHE A 152 3.47 -7.56 16.98
N ALA A 153 2.58 -7.36 16.00
CA ALA A 153 2.97 -6.77 14.74
C ALA A 153 3.32 -5.31 15.00
N VAL A 154 4.58 -5.04 15.32
CA VAL A 154 5.16 -3.71 15.14
C VAL A 154 5.06 -3.42 13.64
N VAL A 155 3.97 -2.76 13.24
CA VAL A 155 3.83 -2.16 11.91
C VAL A 155 4.73 -0.91 11.92
N SER A 156 6.04 -1.13 11.99
CA SER A 156 7.01 -0.13 11.56
C SER A 156 6.94 -0.15 10.04
N SER A 157 6.02 0.68 9.53
CA SER A 157 6.06 1.13 8.16
C SER A 157 7.36 1.91 8.00
N LYS A 158 8.45 1.20 7.70
CA LYS A 158 9.60 1.82 7.04
C LYS A 158 9.07 2.32 5.70
N LEU A 159 8.63 3.57 5.68
CA LEU A 159 8.72 4.43 4.51
C LEU A 159 10.21 4.44 4.16
N TYR A 160 10.60 3.56 3.25
CA TYR A 160 11.82 3.77 2.48
C TYR A 160 11.51 4.93 1.53
N VAL A 161 12.26 6.03 1.72
CA VAL A 161 12.44 7.12 0.77
C VAL A 161 12.93 6.56 -0.56
#